data_AF-A0A2E7WWH1-F1
#
_entry.id   AF-A0A2E7WWH1-F1
#
_cell.length_a   1.000
_cell.length_b   1.000
_cell.length_c   1.000
_cell.angle_alpha   90.00
_cell.angle_beta   90.00
_cell.angle_gamma   90.00
#
_symmetry.space_group_name_H-M   'P 1'
#
loop_
_entity.id
_entity.type
_entity.pdbx_description
1 polymer ?
#
loop_
_entity_poly.entity_id
_entity_poly.type
_entity_poly.pdbx_seq_one_letter_code
_entity_poly.pdbx_strand_id
1 'polypeptide(L)'
;MSRYTIAGFNMPQLSVLAGGMMGTLGIGFFAATGYVTALIPLLFGVIIAGAGGLSIGRPSLNAMSMHIAFFVSAVSALLGLITALTGSWVTTTSLIEQVLMSAIGGGHVVAGYGAYTFGQASTDSADQACGKSDVEISRSPARSVIKSISYPDERILPAASFMLVTD
;
A
#
# COMPACT_ATOMS: atom_id res chain seq x y z
N MET A 1 5.45 -12.79 14.41
CA MET A 1 5.78 -12.31 13.05
C MET A 1 5.51 -10.82 13.02
N SER A 2 6.55 -9.99 12.96
CA SER A 2 6.35 -8.56 12.80
C SER A 2 6.07 -8.25 11.32
N ARG A 3 5.01 -7.48 11.12
CA ARG A 3 4.51 -7.08 9.82
C ARG A 3 5.03 -5.68 9.53
N TYR A 4 5.38 -5.43 8.28
CA TYR A 4 5.65 -4.08 7.82
C TYR A 4 4.41 -3.20 8.04
N THR A 5 4.61 -2.03 8.65
CA THR A 5 3.54 -1.07 8.91
C THR A 5 3.92 0.30 8.36
N ILE A 6 2.93 0.99 7.77
CA ILE A 6 3.03 2.40 7.40
C ILE A 6 1.94 3.13 8.18
N ALA A 7 2.32 4.18 8.90
CA ALA A 7 1.41 4.97 9.74
C ALA A 7 0.56 4.12 10.71
N GLY A 8 1.12 3.00 11.20
CA GLY A 8 0.44 2.08 12.10
C GLY A 8 -0.45 1.02 11.43
N PHE A 9 -0.64 1.06 10.11
CA PHE A 9 -1.42 0.08 9.35
C PHE A 9 -0.53 -0.98 8.71
N ASN A 10 -0.94 -2.25 8.78
CA ASN A 10 -0.30 -3.32 8.03
C ASN A 10 -0.79 -3.36 6.57
N MET A 11 -0.09 -4.09 5.70
CA MET A 11 -0.40 -4.11 4.27
C MET A 11 -1.86 -4.51 3.94
N PRO A 12 -2.45 -5.56 4.55
CA PRO A 12 -3.87 -5.87 4.33
C PRO A 12 -4.83 -4.73 4.70
N GLN A 13 -4.58 -4.01 5.80
CA GLN A 13 -5.39 -2.84 6.20
C GLN A 13 -5.22 -1.69 5.21
N LEU A 14 -3.99 -1.46 4.72
CA LEU A 14 -3.73 -0.46 3.68
C LEU A 14 -4.46 -0.81 2.38
N SER A 15 -4.57 -2.08 2.02
CA SER A 15 -5.37 -2.51 0.86
C SER A 15 -6.86 -2.22 1.05
N VAL A 16 -7.43 -2.50 2.23
CA VAL A 16 -8.82 -2.14 2.52
C VAL A 16 -9.03 -0.62 2.43
N LEU A 17 -8.11 0.16 2.98
CA LEU A 17 -8.18 1.63 2.95
C LEU A 17 -8.08 2.17 1.53
N ALA A 18 -7.06 1.76 0.77
CA ALA A 18 -6.85 2.19 -0.61
C ALA A 18 -8.03 1.78 -1.50
N GLY A 19 -8.54 0.56 -1.32
CA GLY A 19 -9.72 0.09 -2.03
C GLY A 19 -10.98 0.89 -1.67
N GLY A 20 -11.16 1.24 -0.40
CA GLY A 20 -12.22 2.12 0.06
C GLY A 20 -12.14 3.52 -0.56
N MET A 21 -10.94 4.13 -0.61
CA MET A 21 -10.72 5.43 -1.25
C MET A 21 -11.02 5.39 -2.75
N MET A 22 -10.61 4.34 -3.45
CA MET A 22 -10.93 4.16 -4.87
C MET A 22 -12.44 3.96 -5.09
N GLY A 23 -13.09 3.23 -4.17
CA GLY A 23 -14.54 3.02 -4.16
C GLY A 23 -15.33 4.30 -4.01
N THR A 24 -15.00 5.12 -2.99
CA THR A 24 -15.68 6.40 -2.77
C THR A 24 -15.43 7.37 -3.92
N LEU A 25 -14.24 7.35 -4.50
CA LEU A 25 -13.90 8.14 -5.67
C LEU A 25 -14.80 7.78 -6.86
N GLY A 26 -14.87 6.50 -7.24
CA GLY A 26 -15.69 6.09 -8.39
C GLY A 26 -17.19 6.37 -8.20
N ILE A 27 -17.72 6.14 -6.99
CA ILE A 27 -19.12 6.47 -6.67
C ILE A 27 -19.35 7.98 -6.77
N GLY A 28 -18.45 8.79 -6.21
CA GLY A 28 -18.55 10.25 -6.23
C GLY A 28 -18.53 10.82 -7.65
N PHE A 29 -17.61 10.35 -8.50
CA PHE A 29 -17.53 10.79 -9.90
C PHE A 29 -18.71 10.32 -10.73
N PHE A 30 -19.21 9.10 -10.52
CA PHE A 30 -20.41 8.62 -11.18
C PHE A 30 -21.63 9.48 -10.80
N ALA A 31 -21.83 9.77 -9.51
CA ALA A 31 -22.92 10.62 -9.05
C ALA A 31 -22.84 12.05 -9.61
N ALA A 32 -21.63 12.59 -9.78
CA ALA A 32 -21.41 13.94 -10.28
C ALA A 32 -21.53 14.08 -11.81
N THR A 33 -21.20 13.04 -12.57
CA THR A 33 -21.07 13.11 -14.04
C THR A 33 -22.07 12.26 -14.81
N GLY A 34 -22.62 11.20 -14.19
CA GLY A 34 -23.47 10.21 -14.86
C GLY A 34 -22.72 9.26 -15.79
N TYR A 35 -21.40 9.36 -15.93
CA TYR A 35 -20.62 8.50 -16.82
C TYR A 35 -20.32 7.15 -16.18
N VAL A 36 -20.73 6.05 -16.82
CA VAL A 36 -20.44 4.68 -16.35
C VAL A 36 -18.93 4.42 -16.23
N THR A 37 -18.13 5.05 -17.08
CA THR A 37 -16.66 4.97 -17.01
C THR A 37 -16.10 5.51 -15.69
N ALA A 38 -16.84 6.38 -15.00
CA ALA A 38 -16.45 6.86 -13.67
C ALA A 38 -16.50 5.78 -12.58
N LEU A 39 -17.05 4.61 -12.88
CA LEU A 39 -17.06 3.46 -11.97
C LEU A 39 -15.79 2.60 -12.08
N ILE A 40 -14.85 2.94 -12.98
CA ILE A 40 -13.59 2.22 -13.12
C ILE A 40 -12.79 2.23 -11.80
N PRO A 41 -12.57 3.37 -11.12
CA PRO A 41 -11.93 3.38 -9.80
C PRO A 41 -12.66 2.52 -8.77
N LEU A 42 -14.00 2.47 -8.81
CA LEU A 42 -14.79 1.62 -7.92
C LEU A 42 -14.50 0.13 -8.15
N LEU A 43 -14.42 -0.32 -9.41
CA LEU A 43 -14.09 -1.70 -9.74
C LEU A 43 -12.73 -2.11 -9.16
N PHE A 44 -11.70 -1.30 -9.40
CA PHE A 44 -10.37 -1.54 -8.82
C PHE A 44 -10.41 -1.49 -7.30
N GLY A 45 -11.15 -0.55 -6.73
CA GLY A 45 -11.32 -0.39 -5.29
C GLY A 45 -11.92 -1.62 -4.61
N VAL A 46 -12.97 -2.20 -5.20
CA VAL A 46 -13.61 -3.42 -4.69
C VAL A 46 -12.65 -4.61 -4.71
N ILE A 47 -11.88 -4.77 -5.77
CA ILE A 47 -10.92 -5.88 -5.88
C ILE A 47 -9.80 -5.74 -4.84
N ILE A 48 -9.23 -4.53 -4.69
CA ILE A 48 -8.15 -4.27 -3.73
C ILE A 48 -8.65 -4.42 -2.29
N ALA A 49 -9.81 -3.84 -1.97
CA ALA A 49 -10.41 -3.97 -0.64
C ALA A 49 -10.79 -5.43 -0.34
N GLY A 50 -11.33 -6.15 -1.32
CA GLY A 50 -11.65 -7.57 -1.20
C GLY A 50 -10.41 -8.43 -0.94
N ALA A 51 -9.30 -8.16 -1.62
CA ALA A 51 -8.03 -8.83 -1.37
C ALA A 51 -7.47 -8.54 0.03
N GLY A 52 -7.53 -7.28 0.48
CA GLY A 52 -7.18 -6.89 1.85
C GLY A 52 -8.05 -7.59 2.90
N GLY A 53 -9.37 -7.57 2.72
CA GLY A 53 -10.33 -8.25 3.60
C GLY A 53 -10.14 -9.76 3.63
N LEU A 54 -9.85 -10.37 2.48
CA LEU A 54 -9.57 -11.81 2.39
C LEU A 54 -8.28 -12.18 3.13
N SER A 55 -7.22 -11.37 3.03
CA SER A 55 -5.98 -11.58 3.79
C SER A 55 -6.20 -11.49 5.30
N ILE A 56 -7.04 -10.55 5.75
CA ILE A 56 -7.40 -10.40 7.17
C ILE A 56 -8.22 -11.60 7.65
N GLY A 57 -9.25 -12.00 6.90
CA GLY A 57 -10.15 -13.09 7.29
C GLY A 57 -9.56 -14.50 7.10
N ARG A 58 -8.62 -14.67 6.16
CA ARG A 58 -7.93 -15.92 5.86
C ARG A 58 -6.42 -15.70 5.74
N PRO A 59 -5.70 -15.65 6.87
CA PRO A 59 -4.25 -15.40 6.88
C PRO A 59 -3.41 -16.39 6.07
N SER A 60 -3.90 -17.62 5.85
CA SER A 60 -3.24 -18.62 5.00
C SER A 60 -3.15 -18.21 3.52
N LEU A 61 -4.05 -17.33 3.06
CA LEU A 61 -4.07 -16.79 1.70
C LEU A 61 -3.41 -15.41 1.60
N ASN A 62 -2.76 -14.93 2.67
CA ASN A 62 -2.21 -13.57 2.75
C ASN A 62 -1.24 -13.27 1.60
N ALA A 63 -0.24 -14.13 1.36
CA ALA A 63 0.75 -13.89 0.32
C ALA A 63 0.09 -13.72 -1.07
N MET A 64 -0.74 -14.67 -1.48
CA MET A 64 -1.44 -14.62 -2.77
C MET A 64 -2.36 -13.40 -2.88
N SER A 65 -3.19 -13.15 -1.86
CA SER A 65 -4.13 -12.02 -1.87
C SER A 65 -3.41 -10.67 -1.93
N MET A 66 -2.28 -10.50 -1.25
CA MET A 66 -1.49 -9.27 -1.32
C MET A 66 -0.81 -9.07 -2.68
N HIS A 67 -0.38 -10.15 -3.37
CA HIS A 67 0.12 -10.04 -4.74
C HIS A 67 -0.98 -9.61 -5.72
N ILE A 68 -2.21 -10.13 -5.55
CA ILE A 68 -3.37 -9.68 -6.33
C ILE A 68 -3.61 -8.18 -6.07
N ALA A 69 -3.64 -7.76 -4.80
CA ALA A 69 -3.84 -6.35 -4.46
C ALA A 69 -2.76 -5.44 -5.06
N PHE A 70 -1.50 -5.86 -5.01
CA PHE A 70 -0.37 -5.16 -5.62
C PHE A 70 -0.51 -5.04 -7.15
N PHE A 71 -0.76 -6.16 -7.84
CA PHE A 71 -0.93 -6.19 -9.29
C PHE A 71 -2.08 -5.29 -9.74
N VAL A 72 -3.24 -5.42 -9.09
CA VAL A 72 -4.44 -4.62 -9.39
C VAL A 72 -4.18 -3.14 -9.19
N SER A 73 -3.42 -2.77 -8.14
CA SER A 73 -3.03 -1.37 -7.88
C SER A 73 -2.04 -0.83 -8.92
N ALA A 74 -1.13 -1.67 -9.43
CA ALA A 74 -0.22 -1.27 -10.50
C ALA A 74 -0.97 -1.04 -11.81
N VAL A 75 -1.92 -1.91 -12.15
CA VAL A 75 -2.78 -1.74 -13.32
C VAL A 75 -3.63 -0.48 -13.18
N SER A 76 -4.24 -0.24 -12.01
CA SER A 76 -5.04 0.98 -11.79
C SER A 76 -4.18 2.24 -11.88
N ALA A 77 -2.96 2.21 -11.34
CA ALA A 77 -2.02 3.32 -11.40
C ALA A 77 -1.66 3.68 -12.84
N LEU A 78 -1.24 2.67 -13.61
CA LEU A 78 -0.86 2.84 -15.01
C LEU A 78 -2.04 3.28 -15.87
N LEU A 79 -3.22 2.68 -15.67
CA LEU A 79 -4.41 3.04 -16.42
C LEU A 79 -4.79 4.51 -16.18
N GLY A 80 -4.85 4.94 -14.91
CA GLY A 80 -5.14 6.33 -14.55
C GLY A 80 -4.10 7.30 -15.11
N LEU A 81 -2.81 6.96 -15.03
CA LEU A 81 -1.75 7.81 -15.56
C LEU A 81 -1.80 7.94 -17.09
N ILE A 82 -1.90 6.82 -17.81
CA ILE A 82 -1.92 6.80 -19.27
C ILE A 82 -3.10 7.61 -19.79
N THR A 83 -4.29 7.36 -19.25
CA THR A 83 -5.51 8.06 -19.67
C THR A 83 -5.52 9.54 -19.30
N ALA A 84 -4.91 9.94 -18.18
CA ALA A 84 -4.68 11.34 -17.85
C ALA A 84 -3.76 12.04 -18.85
N LEU A 85 -2.74 11.34 -19.37
CA LEU A 85 -1.74 11.89 -20.30
C LEU A 85 -2.19 11.87 -21.76
N THR A 86 -2.97 10.86 -22.17
CA THR A 86 -3.30 10.61 -23.59
C THR A 86 -4.79 10.78 -23.91
N GLY A 87 -5.63 11.06 -22.91
CA GLY A 87 -7.06 11.19 -23.11
C GLY A 87 -7.39 12.44 -23.93
N SER A 88 -7.99 12.27 -25.11
CA SER A 88 -8.52 13.40 -25.90
C SER A 88 -9.91 13.87 -25.44
N TRP A 89 -10.50 13.20 -24.45
CA TRP A 89 -11.89 13.37 -23.99
C TRP A 89 -12.00 13.79 -22.52
N VAL A 90 -10.90 14.26 -21.92
CA VAL A 90 -10.85 14.63 -20.51
C VAL A 90 -11.50 15.99 -20.29
N THR A 91 -12.69 15.99 -19.70
CA THR A 91 -13.12 17.15 -18.92
C THR A 91 -12.17 17.31 -17.73
N THR A 92 -12.05 18.52 -17.18
CA THR A 92 -11.24 18.75 -15.96
C THR A 92 -11.62 17.77 -14.84
N THR A 93 -12.91 17.46 -14.72
CA THR A 93 -13.43 16.46 -13.78
C THR A 93 -12.86 15.07 -14.05
N SER A 94 -12.97 14.56 -15.28
CA SER A 94 -12.41 13.25 -15.63
C SER A 94 -10.88 13.19 -15.46
N LEU A 95 -10.17 14.30 -15.69
CA LEU A 95 -8.72 14.36 -15.48
C LEU A 95 -8.38 14.18 -14.00
N ILE A 96 -9.10 14.88 -13.11
CA ILE A 96 -8.93 14.74 -11.66
C ILE A 96 -9.19 13.30 -11.22
N GLU A 97 -10.23 12.65 -11.76
CA GLU A 97 -10.54 11.25 -11.48
C GLU A 97 -9.35 10.32 -11.80
N GLN A 98 -8.81 10.43 -13.02
CA GLN A 98 -7.71 9.61 -13.52
C GLN A 98 -6.42 9.84 -12.70
N VAL A 99 -6.13 11.11 -12.37
CA VAL A 99 -4.96 11.47 -11.54
C VAL A 99 -5.10 10.92 -10.13
N LEU A 100 -6.28 11.04 -9.51
CA LEU A 100 -6.51 10.52 -8.16
C LEU A 100 -6.50 8.99 -8.12
N MET A 101 -7.11 8.33 -9.11
CA MET A 101 -7.01 6.88 -9.28
C MET A 101 -5.55 6.44 -9.40
N SER A 102 -4.77 7.17 -10.21
CA SER A 102 -3.34 6.93 -10.37
C SER A 102 -2.58 7.12 -9.06
N ALA A 103 -2.88 8.19 -8.31
CA ALA A 103 -2.22 8.50 -7.06
C ALA A 103 -2.52 7.47 -5.97
N ILE A 104 -3.77 7.04 -5.83
CA ILE A 104 -4.17 6.01 -4.85
C ILE A 104 -3.52 4.67 -5.20
N GLY A 105 -3.63 4.24 -6.46
CA GLY A 105 -3.01 2.99 -6.93
C GLY A 105 -1.49 3.02 -6.77
N GLY A 106 -0.85 4.10 -7.20
CA GLY A 106 0.61 4.29 -7.09
C GLY A 106 1.10 4.32 -5.65
N GLY A 107 0.40 5.03 -4.76
CA GLY A 107 0.71 5.05 -3.33
C GLY A 107 0.63 3.66 -2.70
N HIS A 108 -0.39 2.88 -3.06
CA HIS A 108 -0.53 1.50 -2.58
C HIS A 108 0.55 0.57 -3.15
N VAL A 109 0.98 0.76 -4.40
CA VAL A 109 2.13 0.04 -4.99
C VAL A 109 3.43 0.36 -4.25
N VAL A 110 3.71 1.63 -3.97
CA VAL A 110 4.90 2.05 -3.21
C VAL A 110 4.90 1.40 -1.82
N ALA A 111 3.74 1.41 -1.14
CA ALA A 111 3.57 0.75 0.15
C ALA A 111 3.83 -0.77 0.07
N GLY A 112 3.29 -1.43 -0.96
CA GLY A 112 3.49 -2.86 -1.19
C GLY A 112 4.93 -3.23 -1.53
N TYR A 113 5.63 -2.39 -2.29
CA TYR A 113 7.04 -2.55 -2.56
C TYR A 113 7.89 -2.38 -1.28
N GLY A 114 7.56 -1.42 -0.42
CA GLY A 114 8.15 -1.28 0.91
C GLY A 114 7.93 -2.53 1.78
N ALA A 115 6.72 -3.10 1.75
CA ALA A 115 6.40 -4.32 2.48
C ALA A 115 7.18 -5.55 1.95
N TYR A 116 7.32 -5.64 0.62
CA TYR A 116 8.07 -6.70 -0.07
C TYR A 116 9.55 -6.65 0.29
N THR A 117 10.18 -5.48 0.17
CA THR A 117 11.60 -5.28 0.50
C THR A 117 11.90 -5.55 1.98
N PHE A 118 10.99 -5.17 2.89
CA PHE A 118 11.13 -5.48 4.31
C PHE A 118 11.12 -6.99 4.59
N GLY A 119 10.25 -7.73 3.90
CA GLY A 119 10.10 -9.19 4.00
C GLY A 119 11.07 -9.99 3.13
N GLN A 120 11.99 -9.34 2.42
CA GLN A 120 12.91 -10.02 1.51
C GLN A 120 13.76 -11.06 2.26
N ALA A 121 13.83 -12.26 1.67
CA ALA A 121 14.60 -13.38 2.18
C ALA A 121 16.09 -13.02 2.25
N SER A 122 16.73 -13.35 3.38
CA SER A 122 18.14 -13.00 3.63
C SER A 122 19.14 -13.89 2.86
N THR A 123 18.66 -14.96 2.23
CA THR A 123 19.44 -16.00 1.53
C THR A 123 18.60 -16.63 0.42
N ASP A 124 19.22 -17.08 -0.67
CA ASP A 124 18.55 -17.70 -1.85
C ASP A 124 17.72 -18.96 -1.52
N SER A 125 17.92 -19.55 -0.35
CA SER A 125 17.25 -20.78 0.11
C SER A 125 16.07 -20.55 1.06
N ALA A 126 15.76 -19.29 1.37
CA ALA A 126 14.71 -18.95 2.35
C ALA A 126 13.40 -18.56 1.65
N ASP A 127 12.29 -19.08 2.19
CA ASP A 127 10.95 -18.86 1.67
C ASP A 127 10.57 -17.38 1.77
N GLN A 128 10.14 -16.79 0.66
CA GLN A 128 9.86 -15.36 0.61
C GLN A 128 8.46 -15.07 1.17
N ALA A 129 8.41 -14.56 2.39
CA ALA A 129 7.17 -14.20 3.06
C ALA A 129 6.96 -12.68 3.10
N CYS A 130 5.70 -12.22 3.03
CA CYS A 130 5.34 -10.84 3.33
C CYS A 130 5.43 -10.58 4.85
N GLY A 131 6.64 -10.49 5.40
CA GLY A 131 6.93 -10.19 6.81
C GLY A 131 8.08 -11.02 7.38
N LYS A 132 8.62 -10.61 8.54
CA LYS A 132 9.68 -11.36 9.25
C LYS A 132 9.14 -12.05 10.49
N SER A 133 9.64 -13.26 10.75
CA SER A 133 9.40 -13.93 12.04
C SER A 133 10.12 -13.20 13.18
N ASP A 134 9.63 -13.31 14.41
CA ASP A 134 10.23 -12.60 15.56
C ASP A 134 11.68 -13.08 15.83
N VAL A 135 11.98 -14.32 15.42
CA VAL A 135 13.31 -14.95 15.45
C VAL A 135 14.27 -14.28 14.46
N GLU A 136 13.78 -13.87 13.29
CA GLU A 136 14.58 -13.26 12.22
C GLU A 136 14.89 -11.79 12.50
N ILE A 137 13.98 -11.09 13.17
CA ILE A 137 14.20 -9.72 13.68
C ILE A 137 15.25 -9.71 14.80
N SER A 138 15.29 -10.77 15.63
CA SER A 138 16.28 -10.87 16.71
C SER A 138 17.71 -11.17 16.22
N ARG A 139 17.88 -11.64 14.98
CA ARG A 139 19.20 -11.84 14.32
C ARG A 139 19.66 -10.65 13.48
N SER A 140 18.80 -9.66 13.25
CA SER A 140 19.19 -8.47 12.48
C SER A 140 20.16 -7.60 13.28
N PRO A 141 21.33 -7.20 12.72
CA PRO A 141 22.38 -6.48 13.43
C PRO A 141 21.94 -5.09 13.93
N ALA A 142 20.81 -4.56 13.45
CA ALA A 142 20.27 -3.27 13.90
C ALA A 142 19.88 -3.26 15.40
N ARG A 143 19.62 -4.41 16.04
CA ARG A 143 19.28 -4.47 17.48
C ARG A 143 20.48 -4.69 18.41
N SER A 144 21.66 -5.09 17.90
CA SER A 144 22.85 -5.20 18.76
C SER A 144 23.36 -3.83 19.22
N VAL A 145 23.13 -2.78 18.41
CA VAL A 145 23.49 -1.39 18.73
C VAL A 145 22.51 -0.77 19.74
N ILE A 146 21.21 -1.12 19.67
CA ILE A 146 20.19 -0.55 20.57
C ILE A 146 20.30 -1.13 21.98
N LYS A 147 20.80 -2.37 22.13
CA LYS A 147 20.95 -3.01 23.45
C LYS A 147 22.16 -2.50 24.24
N SER A 148 23.10 -1.79 23.61
CA SER A 148 24.24 -1.16 24.31
C SER A 148 23.98 0.28 24.75
N ILE A 149 22.81 0.86 24.46
CA ILE A 149 22.53 2.29 24.67
C ILE A 149 21.39 2.58 25.67
N SER A 150 20.56 1.59 26.04
CA SER A 150 19.46 1.83 27.00
C SER A 150 19.85 1.55 28.44
N TYR A 151 20.19 2.62 29.17
CA TYR A 151 19.63 3.04 30.47
C TYR A 151 20.32 4.33 30.96
N PRO A 152 19.64 5.26 31.67
CA PRO A 152 18.32 5.90 31.51
C PRO A 152 18.53 7.40 31.08
N ASP A 153 17.53 8.23 30.74
CA ASP A 153 16.66 8.93 31.67
C ASP A 153 15.61 9.81 30.94
N GLU A 154 14.56 10.15 31.66
CA GLU A 154 13.32 10.80 31.23
C GLU A 154 13.49 12.18 30.57
N ARG A 155 12.79 12.44 29.45
CA ARG A 155 12.04 13.68 29.14
C ARG A 155 11.30 13.63 27.79
N ILE A 156 9.97 13.55 27.89
CA ILE A 156 8.97 14.45 27.26
C ILE A 156 9.08 14.72 25.74
N LEU A 157 8.16 14.06 25.02
CA LEU A 157 7.29 14.52 23.90
C LEU A 157 7.78 14.49 22.43
N PRO A 158 6.81 14.39 21.47
CA PRO A 158 6.88 13.61 20.24
C PRO A 158 6.91 14.49 18.97
N ALA A 159 6.85 13.83 17.82
CA ALA A 159 6.65 14.40 16.48
C ALA A 159 7.86 15.17 15.91
N ALA A 160 8.65 14.47 15.09
CA ALA A 160 9.13 14.94 13.79
C ALA A 160 10.33 14.08 13.37
N SER A 161 10.16 13.29 12.33
CA SER A 161 11.22 13.01 11.35
C SER A 161 10.61 12.27 10.16
N PHE A 162 9.82 13.00 9.39
CA PHE A 162 9.96 12.92 7.94
C PHE A 162 11.37 13.43 7.62
N MET A 163 12.25 12.60 7.07
CA MET A 163 13.48 13.06 6.40
C MET A 163 13.94 11.92 5.48
N LEU A 164 13.59 12.02 4.18
CA LEU A 164 14.43 12.56 3.10
C LEU A 164 15.63 11.65 2.80
N VAL A 165 15.45 10.90 1.71
CA VAL A 165 16.54 10.34 0.91
C VAL A 165 17.16 11.50 0.13
N THR A 166 18.46 11.71 0.31
CA THR A 166 19.34 12.36 -0.66
C THR A 166 20.62 11.55 -0.74
N ASP A 167 21.18 11.53 -1.94
CA ASP A 167 22.23 10.63 -2.49
C ASP A 167 23.37 10.19 -1.55
#